data_AF-A0AAD0UR65-F1
#
_entry.id   AF-A0AAD0UR65-F1
#
_cell.length_a   1.000
_cell.length_b   1.000
_cell.length_c   1.000
_cell.angle_alpha   90.00
_cell.angle_beta   90.00
_cell.angle_gamma   90.00
#
_symmetry.space_group_name_H-M   'P 1'
#
loop_
_entity.id
_entity.type
_entity.pdbx_description
1 polymer ?
#
loop_
_entity_poly.entity_id
_entity_poly.type
_entity_poly.pdbx_seq_one_letter_code
_entity_poly.pdbx_strand_id
1 'polypeptide(L)'
;MMTQNPVHILPRKRTRFRATVASVHHHKNPEQSRILLQDICLLISGKSVIQSQLFYLSRKFQSMNLKTGDEVEFDARIKPDRKGLSSNSIRLNYPTKIFRYNPGKERLLF
;
A
#
# COMPACT_ATOMS: atom_id res chain seq x y z
N MET A 1 28.63 -22.61 5.75
CA MET A 1 28.38 -21.29 5.13
C MET A 1 26.91 -20.92 5.37
N MET A 2 26.62 -19.94 6.23
CA MET A 2 25.25 -19.50 6.46
C MET A 2 24.85 -18.52 5.36
N THR A 3 23.99 -18.93 4.44
CA THR A 3 23.31 -18.04 3.49
C THR A 3 22.41 -17.09 4.28
N GLN A 4 22.90 -15.87 4.50
CA GLN A 4 22.11 -14.78 5.06
C GLN A 4 20.93 -14.51 4.10
N ASN A 5 19.72 -14.84 4.55
CA ASN A 5 18.49 -14.54 3.81
C ASN A 5 18.41 -13.03 3.49
N PRO A 6 18.07 -12.62 2.26
CA PRO A 6 18.11 -11.21 1.80
C PRO A 6 17.09 -10.28 2.50
N VAL A 7 16.34 -10.79 3.48
CA VAL A 7 15.35 -10.08 4.28
C VAL A 7 15.98 -8.95 5.14
N HIS A 8 17.30 -8.97 5.36
CA HIS A 8 17.98 -8.02 6.24
C HIS A 8 18.10 -6.57 5.68
N ILE A 9 17.75 -6.32 4.43
CA ILE A 9 17.92 -4.99 3.79
C ILE A 9 16.56 -4.34 3.44
N LEU A 10 15.51 -4.64 4.20
CA LEU A 10 14.24 -3.95 4.03
C LEU A 10 14.17 -2.78 5.01
N PRO A 11 14.05 -1.53 4.54
CA PRO A 11 13.96 -0.37 5.43
C PRO A 11 12.80 -0.58 6.40
N ARG A 12 13.13 -0.71 7.69
CA ARG A 12 12.14 -0.79 8.78
C ARG A 12 11.42 0.55 8.99
N LYS A 13 11.94 1.61 8.39
CA LYS A 13 11.35 2.95 8.40
C LYS A 13 10.03 2.93 7.63
N ARG A 14 9.17 3.87 8.01
CA ARG A 14 7.94 4.10 7.27
C ARG A 14 8.29 4.85 5.99
N THR A 15 7.81 4.36 4.86
CA THR A 15 8.10 4.87 3.52
C THR A 15 6.80 5.12 2.80
N ARG A 16 6.79 6.12 1.91
CA ARG A 16 5.63 6.44 1.09
C ARG A 16 5.65 5.64 -0.20
N PHE A 17 4.49 5.08 -0.52
CA PHE A 17 4.22 4.32 -1.72
C PHE A 17 3.12 4.99 -2.52
N ARG A 18 3.10 4.74 -3.84
CA ARG A 18 1.96 5.02 -4.72
C ARG A 18 1.38 3.68 -5.19
N ALA A 19 0.07 3.63 -5.38
CA ALA A 19 -0.64 2.48 -5.90
C ALA A 19 -1.96 2.90 -6.55
N THR A 20 -2.55 1.97 -7.29
CA THR A 20 -3.89 2.12 -7.86
C THR A 20 -4.88 1.26 -7.08
N VAL A 21 -6.08 1.79 -6.83
CA VAL A 21 -7.17 1.04 -6.22
C VAL A 21 -7.73 0.05 -7.25
N ALA A 22 -7.51 -1.24 -7.04
CA ALA A 22 -8.03 -2.29 -7.90
C ALA A 22 -9.49 -2.62 -7.57
N SER A 23 -9.80 -2.76 -6.28
CA SER A 23 -11.16 -3.02 -5.82
C SER A 23 -11.37 -2.55 -4.38
N VAL A 24 -12.63 -2.21 -4.09
CA VAL A 24 -13.09 -1.84 -2.74
C VAL A 24 -14.22 -2.78 -2.36
N HIS A 25 -14.04 -3.52 -1.27
CA HIS A 25 -15.04 -4.45 -0.75
C HIS A 25 -15.64 -3.90 0.53
N HIS A 26 -16.91 -3.50 0.46
CA HIS A 26 -17.67 -3.04 1.60
C HIS A 26 -18.35 -4.21 2.30
N HIS A 27 -18.18 -4.29 3.61
CA HIS A 27 -18.83 -5.30 4.45
C HIS A 27 -19.77 -4.64 5.45
N LYS A 28 -20.84 -5.36 5.86
CA LYS A 28 -21.81 -4.87 6.87
C LYS A 28 -21.13 -4.47 8.18
N ASN A 29 -20.15 -5.25 8.61
CA ASN A 29 -19.19 -4.87 9.65
C ASN A 29 -18.04 -4.06 9.00
N PRO A 30 -17.91 -2.75 9.28
CA PRO A 30 -16.90 -1.89 8.65
C PRO A 30 -15.45 -2.32 8.89
N GLU A 31 -15.17 -3.05 9.97
CA GLU A 31 -13.82 -3.56 10.28
C GLU A 31 -13.39 -4.72 9.37
N GLN A 32 -14.37 -5.37 8.74
CA GLN A 32 -14.14 -6.44 7.79
C GLN A 32 -14.06 -5.94 6.34
N SER A 33 -14.37 -4.67 6.08
CA SER A 33 -14.18 -4.06 4.76
C SER A 33 -12.71 -4.13 4.33
N ARG A 34 -12.47 -4.25 3.03
CA ARG A 34 -11.14 -4.43 2.45
C ARG A 34 -10.94 -3.54 1.23
N ILE A 35 -9.69 -3.24 0.92
CA ILE A 35 -9.27 -2.54 -0.29
C ILE A 35 -8.07 -3.26 -0.90
N LEU A 36 -8.14 -3.54 -2.19
CA LEU A 36 -7.04 -4.11 -2.95
C LEU A 36 -6.29 -2.95 -3.62
N LEU A 37 -5.00 -2.82 -3.30
CA LEU A 37 -4.10 -1.90 -3.97
C LEU A 37 -3.19 -2.70 -4.90
N GLN A 38 -2.96 -2.18 -6.11
CA GLN A 38 -2.10 -2.78 -7.11
C GLN A 38 -1.05 -1.80 -7.61
N ASP A 39 -0.06 -2.33 -8.34
CA ASP A 39 1.04 -1.57 -8.94
C ASP A 39 1.79 -0.74 -7.90
N ILE A 40 2.02 -1.34 -6.72
CA ILE A 40 2.56 -0.63 -5.56
C ILE A 40 4.03 -0.33 -5.78
N CYS A 41 4.37 0.95 -5.87
CA CYS A 41 5.71 1.43 -6.12
C CYS A 41 6.19 2.40 -5.03
N LEU A 42 7.51 2.53 -4.87
CA LEU A 42 8.11 3.56 -4.03
C LEU A 42 7.86 4.94 -4.64
N LEU A 43 7.27 5.86 -3.87
CA LEU A 43 6.95 7.20 -4.40
C LEU A 43 8.20 7.93 -4.91
N ILE A 44 9.31 7.86 -4.17
CA ILE A 44 10.54 8.61 -4.49
C ILE A 44 11.27 8.14 -5.75
N SER A 45 11.10 6.87 -6.13
CA SER A 45 11.92 6.24 -7.17
C SER A 45 11.10 5.61 -8.29
N GLY A 46 9.77 5.52 -8.15
CA GLY A 46 8.89 4.77 -9.05
C GLY A 46 9.12 3.25 -9.06
N LYS A 47 10.16 2.74 -8.37
CA LYS A 47 10.49 1.31 -8.32
C LYS A 47 9.30 0.49 -7.81
N SER A 48 8.86 -0.47 -8.61
CA SER A 48 7.84 -1.44 -8.24
C SER A 48 8.31 -2.30 -7.05
N VAL A 49 7.42 -2.52 -6.10
CA VAL A 49 7.71 -3.23 -4.84
C VAL A 49 6.80 -4.45 -4.67
N ILE A 50 5.48 -4.27 -4.85
CA ILE A 50 4.49 -5.33 -4.71
C ILE A 50 3.45 -5.15 -5.82
N GLN A 51 3.19 -6.21 -6.59
CA GLN A 51 2.19 -6.17 -7.66
C GLN A 51 0.79 -5.87 -7.12
N SER A 52 0.36 -6.55 -6.05
CA SER A 52 -0.90 -6.26 -5.38
C SER A 52 -0.90 -6.69 -3.92
N GLN A 53 -1.67 -5.99 -3.10
CA GLN A 53 -1.87 -6.37 -1.71
C GLN A 53 -3.25 -5.91 -1.19
N LEU A 54 -3.92 -6.81 -0.48
CA LEU A 54 -5.16 -6.54 0.22
C LEU A 54 -4.90 -5.87 1.57
N PHE A 55 -5.61 -4.79 1.87
CA PHE A 55 -5.57 -4.09 3.13
C PHE A 55 -6.96 -4.02 3.77
N TYR A 56 -7.00 -3.80 5.09
CA TYR A 56 -8.22 -3.41 5.78
C TYR A 56 -8.69 -2.04 5.27
N LEU A 57 -10.00 -1.86 5.09
CA LEU A 57 -10.55 -0.55 4.75
C LEU A 57 -11.10 0.10 6.02
N SER A 58 -10.22 0.78 6.78
CA SER A 58 -10.65 1.50 7.98
C SER A 58 -11.70 2.57 7.68
N ARG A 59 -12.46 2.98 8.72
CA ARG A 59 -13.45 4.07 8.62
C ARG A 59 -12.88 5.34 7.98
N LYS A 60 -11.62 5.69 8.29
CA LYS A 60 -10.93 6.84 7.69
C LYS A 60 -10.78 6.71 6.16
N PHE A 61 -10.56 5.51 5.65
CA PHE A 61 -10.45 5.28 4.21
C PHE A 61 -11.83 5.19 3.57
N GLN A 62 -12.84 4.69 4.28
CA GLN A 62 -14.22 4.68 3.82
C GLN A 62 -14.72 6.11 3.54
N SER A 63 -14.42 7.07 4.43
CA SER A 63 -14.82 8.47 4.23
C SER A 63 -14.15 9.15 3.03
N MET A 64 -13.06 8.59 2.49
CA MET A 64 -12.42 9.10 1.27
C MET A 64 -13.20 8.72 0.00
N ASN A 65 -14.13 7.78 0.11
CA ASN A 65 -14.96 7.31 -1.01
C ASN A 65 -14.10 6.91 -2.22
N LEU A 66 -13.05 6.12 -1.95
CA LEU A 66 -12.12 5.64 -2.97
C LEU A 66 -12.85 4.72 -3.95
N LYS A 67 -12.52 4.87 -5.23
CA LYS A 67 -13.11 4.07 -6.33
C LYS A 67 -12.01 3.27 -7.03
N THR A 68 -12.42 2.19 -7.70
CA THR A 68 -11.51 1.49 -8.61
C THR A 68 -10.94 2.47 -9.64
N GLY A 69 -9.63 2.42 -9.85
CA GLY A 69 -8.88 3.34 -10.71
C GLY A 69 -8.35 4.58 -9.99
N ASP A 70 -8.76 4.87 -8.75
CA ASP A 70 -8.17 5.97 -7.99
C ASP A 70 -6.68 5.68 -7.72
N GLU A 71 -5.82 6.64 -8.01
CA GLU A 71 -4.43 6.62 -7.56
C GLU A 71 -4.35 7.13 -6.11
N VAL A 72 -3.57 6.42 -5.30
CA VAL A 72 -3.40 6.73 -3.89
C VAL A 72 -1.94 6.70 -3.48
N GLU A 73 -1.60 7.55 -2.52
CA GLU A 73 -0.32 7.52 -1.82
C GLU A 73 -0.52 7.08 -0.38
N PHE A 74 0.40 6.30 0.17
CA PHE A 74 0.27 5.84 1.54
C PHE A 74 1.59 5.50 2.22
N ASP A 75 1.60 5.63 3.54
CA ASP A 75 2.79 5.40 4.36
C ASP A 75 2.74 4.01 5.02
N ALA A 76 3.62 3.11 4.58
CA ALA A 76 3.74 1.74 5.08
C ALA A 76 5.19 1.38 5.41
N ARG A 77 5.40 0.23 6.05
CA ARG A 77 6.69 -0.39 6.33
C ARG A 77 6.75 -1.71 5.59
N ILE A 78 7.87 -1.99 4.94
CA ILE A 78 8.13 -3.29 4.35
C ILE A 78 8.45 -4.28 5.48
N LYS A 79 7.84 -5.46 5.42
CA LYS A 79 8.06 -6.57 6.33
C LYS A 79 8.32 -7.84 5.53
N PRO A 80 9.16 -8.77 6.02
CA PRO A 80 9.17 -10.11 5.45
C PRO A 80 7.81 -10.76 5.59
N ASP A 81 7.38 -11.47 4.55
CA ASP A 81 6.17 -12.26 4.66
C ASP A 81 6.43 -13.62 5.31
N ARG A 82 6.49 -13.61 6.65
CA ARG A 82 6.75 -14.82 7.45
C ARG A 82 5.66 -15.89 7.36
N LYS A 83 4.49 -15.56 6.80
CA LYS A 83 3.34 -16.47 6.72
C LYS A 83 3.16 -17.07 5.32
N GLY A 84 3.95 -16.66 4.32
CA GLY A 84 3.82 -17.15 2.94
C GLY A 84 2.45 -16.89 2.32
N LEU A 85 1.75 -15.85 2.77
CA LEU A 85 0.41 -15.49 2.29
C LEU A 85 0.46 -14.64 1.02
N SER A 86 1.61 -14.04 0.74
CA SER A 86 1.92 -13.27 -0.45
C SER A 86 2.81 -14.11 -1.37
N SER A 87 2.60 -14.01 -2.68
CA SER A 87 3.51 -14.55 -3.70
C SER A 87 4.90 -13.87 -3.67
N ASN A 88 5.01 -12.74 -2.98
CA ASN A 88 6.25 -12.01 -2.77
C ASN A 88 6.87 -12.37 -1.40
N SER A 89 8.20 -12.36 -1.33
CA SER A 89 8.98 -12.54 -0.09
C SER A 89 8.77 -11.40 0.94
N ILE A 90 8.02 -10.37 0.56
CA ILE A 90 7.76 -9.16 1.33
C ILE A 90 6.27 -8.81 1.33
N ARG A 91 5.84 -8.11 2.39
CA ARG A 91 4.52 -7.50 2.53
C ARG A 91 4.63 -6.10 3.11
N LEU A 92 3.65 -5.27 2.83
CA LEU A 92 3.48 -3.99 3.50
C LEU A 92 2.64 -4.17 4.75
N ASN A 93 3.03 -3.52 5.84
CA ASN A 93 2.13 -3.43 6.99
C ASN A 93 0.92 -2.54 6.66
N TYR A 94 -0.06 -2.57 7.56
CA TYR A 94 -1.25 -1.73 7.42
C TYR A 94 -0.88 -0.22 7.32
N PRO A 95 -1.34 0.50 6.28
CA PRO A 95 -1.08 1.92 6.14
C PRO A 95 -1.83 2.71 7.21
N THR A 96 -1.18 3.68 7.86
CA THR A 96 -1.88 4.57 8.81
C THR A 96 -2.46 5.80 8.15
N LYS A 97 -2.02 6.11 6.93
CA LYS A 97 -2.45 7.28 6.15
C LYS A 97 -2.49 6.86 4.68
N ILE A 98 -3.63 7.11 4.04
CA ILE A 98 -3.83 7.06 2.59
C ILE A 98 -4.21 8.48 2.17
N PHE A 99 -3.66 8.94 1.06
CA PHE A 99 -3.92 10.23 0.42
C PHE A 99 -4.40 9.94 -1.00
N ARG A 100 -5.48 10.59 -1.44
CA ARG A 100 -5.87 10.51 -2.86
C ARG A 100 -4.86 11.32 -3.65
N TYR A 101 -4.23 10.70 -4.64
CA TYR A 101 -3.37 11.41 -5.57
C TYR A 101 -4.24 12.14 -6.59
N ASN A 102 -4.04 13.44 -6.72
CA ASN A 102 -4.73 14.27 -7.70
C ASN A 102 -3.66 14.92 -8.58
N PRO A 103 -3.44 14.44 -9.83
CA PRO A 103 -2.38 14.94 -10.70
C PRO A 103 -2.50 16.43 -11.10
N GLY A 104 -3.58 17.11 -10.69
CA GLY A 104 -3.78 18.55 -10.90
C GLY A 104 -3.44 19.47 -9.71
N LYS A 105 -3.15 18.95 -8.52
CA LYS A 105 -2.85 19.79 -7.34
C LYS A 105 -1.37 20.15 -7.17
N GLU A 106 -0.48 19.56 -7.94
CA GLU A 106 0.96 19.89 -7.91
C GLU A 106 1.30 21.21 -8.65
N ARG A 107 0.39 21.74 -9.48
CA ARG A 107 0.59 22.98 -10.24
C ARG A 107 0.37 24.29 -9.45
N LEU A 108 0.09 24.23 -8.15
CA LEU A 108 -0.20 25.42 -7.33
C LEU A 108 0.85 25.69 -6.25
N LEU A 109 2.03 25.08 -6.33
CA LEU A 109 3.12 25.28 -5.36
C LEU A 109 4.41 25.83 -5.97
N PHE A 110 4.36 26.35 -7.20
CA PHE A 110 5.45 27.11 -7.82
C PHE A 110 4.88 28.37 -8.46
#